data_AF-R7ID44-F1
#
_entry.id   AF-R7ID44-F1
#
_cell.length_a   1.000
_cell.length_b   1.000
_cell.length_c   1.000
_cell.angle_alpha   90.00
_cell.angle_beta   90.00
_cell.angle_gamma   90.00
#
_symmetry.space_group_name_H-M   'P 1'
#
loop_
_entity.id
_entity.type
_entity.pdbx_description
1 polymer ?
#
loop_
_entity_poly.entity_id
_entity_poly.type
_entity_poly.pdbx_seq_one_letter_code
_entity_poly.pdbx_strand_id
1 'polypeptide(L)'
;MMTLTNELITLPFRHELAKRIQAELGKRKLAARDFNRLTEEIWKAFFADTTQNFDEYIWAYKRHFYMMRPFYDFQYTFGFLVSRQLLAQLAESGDGTLYEHFFLALAHQPWEEVCSQYLQKDIRSPSFWEEAIVLATEPLRRLEASPRLLAYFQNQL
;
A
#
# COMPACT_ATOMS: atom_id res chain seq x y z
N MET A 1 5.06 1.58 -13.28
CA MET A 1 5.14 2.77 -12.40
C MET A 1 3.84 3.03 -11.65
N MET A 2 2.66 3.02 -12.31
CA MET A 2 1.34 3.22 -11.66
C MET A 2 1.06 2.33 -10.45
N THR A 3 1.48 1.06 -10.46
CA THR A 3 1.20 0.12 -9.35
C THR A 3 1.88 0.54 -8.05
N LEU A 4 3.14 0.99 -8.07
CA LEU A 4 3.86 1.32 -6.83
C LEU A 4 3.25 2.54 -6.13
N THR A 5 2.99 3.61 -6.87
CA THR A 5 2.34 4.80 -6.31
C THR A 5 0.96 4.47 -5.76
N ASN A 6 0.17 3.65 -6.48
CA ASN A 6 -1.16 3.29 -6.01
C ASN A 6 -1.11 2.43 -4.74
N GLU A 7 -0.34 1.36 -4.74
CA GLU A 7 -0.30 0.37 -3.65
C GLU A 7 0.43 0.87 -2.40
N LEU A 8 1.46 1.70 -2.55
CA LEU A 8 2.31 2.12 -1.43
C LEU A 8 2.02 3.55 -0.92
N ILE A 9 1.35 4.38 -1.70
CA ILE A 9 1.07 5.77 -1.33
C ILE A 9 -0.43 6.07 -1.38
N THR A 10 -1.07 5.93 -2.55
CA THR A 10 -2.46 6.37 -2.74
C THR A 10 -3.47 5.56 -1.92
N LEU A 11 -3.32 4.23 -1.86
CA LEU A 11 -4.19 3.36 -1.08
C LEU A 11 -3.97 3.55 0.44
N PRO A 12 -2.73 3.58 0.96
CA PRO A 12 -2.46 3.95 2.35
C PRO A 12 -2.99 5.32 2.76
N PHE A 13 -2.82 6.34 1.90
CA PHE A 13 -3.42 7.67 2.08
C PHE A 13 -4.95 7.57 2.28
N ARG A 14 -5.64 6.87 1.37
CA ARG A 14 -7.11 6.69 1.46
C ARG A 14 -7.52 5.95 2.71
N HIS A 15 -6.77 4.91 3.08
CA HIS A 15 -7.03 4.15 4.29
C HIS A 15 -6.91 5.03 5.54
N GLU A 16 -5.84 5.83 5.64
CA GLU A 16 -5.64 6.72 6.79
C GLU A 16 -6.69 7.85 6.83
N LEU A 17 -7.07 8.40 5.67
CA LEU A 17 -8.17 9.36 5.58
C LEU A 17 -9.48 8.75 6.06
N ALA A 18 -9.82 7.53 5.65
CA ALA A 18 -11.01 6.82 6.11
C ALA A 18 -11.01 6.64 7.64
N LYS A 19 -9.86 6.21 8.20
CA LYS A 19 -9.70 6.04 9.65
C LYS A 19 -9.93 7.35 10.39
N ARG A 20 -9.32 8.43 9.91
CA ARG A 20 -9.44 9.75 10.54
C ARG A 20 -10.86 10.29 10.47
N ILE A 21 -11.52 10.17 9.32
CA ILE A 21 -12.93 10.55 9.15
C ILE A 21 -13.82 9.78 10.14
N GLN A 22 -13.66 8.45 10.22
CA GLN A 22 -14.48 7.63 11.11
C GLN A 22 -14.26 7.97 12.59
N ALA A 23 -13.00 8.21 12.99
CA ALA A 23 -12.66 8.62 14.34
C ALA A 23 -13.27 9.98 14.72
N GLU A 24 -13.32 10.94 13.80
CA GLU A 24 -13.95 12.24 14.04
C GLU A 24 -15.48 12.18 14.03
N LEU A 25 -16.08 11.37 13.15
CA LEU A 25 -17.53 11.12 13.14
C LEU A 25 -18.01 10.45 14.44
N GLY A 26 -17.17 9.62 15.07
CA GLY A 26 -17.46 9.04 16.39
C GLY A 26 -17.54 10.07 17.53
N LYS A 27 -17.06 11.30 17.31
CA LYS A 27 -17.04 12.38 18.31
C LYS A 27 -18.04 13.48 18.01
N ARG A 28 -18.25 13.81 16.72
CA ARG A 28 -19.09 14.93 16.28
C ARG A 28 -19.56 14.77 14.84
N LYS A 29 -20.55 15.56 14.44
CA LYS A 29 -20.91 15.72 13.03
C LYS A 29 -19.82 16.53 12.30
N LEU A 30 -19.60 16.19 11.03
CA LEU A 30 -18.64 16.86 10.14
C LEU A 30 -19.37 17.59 9.02
N ALA A 31 -18.92 18.80 8.70
CA ALA A 31 -19.33 19.53 7.49
C ALA A 31 -18.31 19.31 6.36
N ALA A 32 -18.66 19.65 5.12
CA ALA A 32 -17.76 19.48 3.96
C ALA A 32 -16.35 20.06 4.19
N ARG A 33 -16.25 21.26 4.81
CA ARG A 33 -14.97 21.88 5.18
C ARG A 33 -14.11 21.03 6.11
N ASP A 34 -14.72 20.23 6.99
CA ASP A 34 -13.98 19.34 7.88
C ASP A 34 -13.35 18.19 7.10
N PHE A 35 -14.11 17.60 6.16
CA PHE A 35 -13.61 16.54 5.30
C PHE A 35 -12.48 17.03 4.38
N ASN A 36 -12.63 18.21 3.78
CA ASN A 36 -11.57 18.81 2.96
C ASN A 36 -10.31 19.07 3.77
N ARG A 37 -10.42 19.65 4.97
CA ARG A 37 -9.28 19.86 5.88
C ARG A 37 -8.58 18.55 6.25
N LEU A 38 -9.33 17.52 6.62
CA LEU A 38 -8.75 16.20 6.92
C LEU A 38 -8.06 15.60 5.69
N THR A 39 -8.65 15.77 4.51
CA THR A 39 -8.07 15.31 3.24
C THR A 39 -6.73 16.00 2.99
N GLU A 40 -6.66 17.32 3.16
CA GLU A 40 -5.43 18.10 3.02
C GLU A 40 -4.34 17.67 4.02
N GLU A 41 -4.69 17.51 5.30
CA GLU A 41 -3.76 17.10 6.35
C GLU A 41 -3.12 15.75 6.04
N ILE A 42 -3.94 14.76 5.66
CA ILE A 42 -3.45 13.43 5.32
C ILE A 42 -2.72 13.44 3.98
N TRP A 43 -3.14 14.24 3.00
CA TRP A 43 -2.44 14.36 1.72
C TRP A 43 -1.02 14.88 1.92
N LYS A 44 -0.85 15.98 2.68
CA LYS A 44 0.47 16.54 3.00
C LYS A 44 1.36 15.55 3.72
N ALA A 45 0.81 14.73 4.62
CA ALA A 45 1.58 13.70 5.32
C ALA A 45 2.12 12.59 4.40
N PHE A 46 1.39 12.24 3.33
CA PHE A 46 1.77 11.17 2.41
C PHE A 46 2.55 11.64 1.18
N PHE A 47 2.23 12.83 0.65
CA PHE A 47 2.78 13.34 -0.59
C PHE A 47 3.78 14.48 -0.38
N ALA A 48 3.85 15.10 0.80
CA ALA A 48 4.73 16.23 1.10
C ALA A 48 4.72 17.27 -0.05
N ASP A 49 5.90 17.75 -0.46
CA ASP A 49 6.05 18.75 -1.53
C ASP A 49 6.16 18.13 -2.94
N THR A 50 5.84 16.84 -3.09
CA THR A 50 5.95 16.14 -4.39
C THR A 50 4.82 16.50 -5.36
N THR A 51 3.79 17.21 -4.89
CA THR A 51 2.61 17.59 -5.67
C THR A 51 2.30 19.07 -5.50
N GLN A 52 1.93 19.76 -6.58
CA GLN A 52 1.50 21.16 -6.52
C GLN A 52 0.06 21.34 -6.03
N ASN A 53 -0.81 20.37 -6.32
CA ASN A 53 -2.24 20.39 -6.00
C ASN A 53 -2.71 18.99 -5.59
N PHE A 54 -3.88 18.95 -4.94
CA PHE A 54 -4.55 17.71 -4.56
C PHE A 54 -6.07 17.82 -4.76
N ASP A 55 -6.74 16.67 -4.80
CA ASP A 55 -8.19 16.60 -4.86
C ASP A 55 -8.79 16.57 -3.45
N GLU A 56 -9.21 17.74 -2.96
CA GLU A 56 -9.83 17.89 -1.65
C GLU A 56 -11.21 17.22 -1.52
N TYR A 57 -11.85 16.86 -2.65
CA TYR A 57 -13.19 16.27 -2.70
C TYR A 57 -13.18 14.76 -2.94
N ILE A 58 -12.01 14.11 -2.89
CA ILE A 58 -11.91 12.65 -3.08
C ILE A 58 -12.83 11.86 -2.15
N TRP A 59 -13.07 12.36 -0.94
CA TRP A 59 -13.99 11.77 0.02
C TRP A 59 -15.42 11.70 -0.51
N ALA A 60 -15.85 12.66 -1.35
CA ALA A 60 -17.24 12.80 -1.79
C ALA A 60 -17.65 11.80 -2.88
N TYR A 61 -16.71 11.37 -3.74
CA TYR A 61 -17.04 10.50 -4.88
C TYR A 61 -16.34 9.13 -4.85
N LYS A 62 -15.30 8.94 -4.02
CA LYS A 62 -14.63 7.64 -3.96
C LYS A 62 -15.48 6.63 -3.20
N ARG A 63 -16.11 5.72 -3.95
CA ARG A 63 -17.02 4.67 -3.44
C ARG A 63 -16.52 3.93 -2.19
N HIS A 64 -15.21 3.68 -2.07
CA HIS A 64 -14.63 2.90 -0.97
C HIS A 64 -14.85 3.52 0.42
N PHE A 65 -15.06 4.84 0.53
CA PHE A 65 -15.43 5.47 1.81
C PHE A 65 -16.85 5.12 2.27
N TYR A 66 -17.69 4.60 1.36
CA TYR A 66 -19.12 4.37 1.58
C TYR A 66 -19.54 2.90 1.42
N MET A 67 -18.58 1.98 1.30
CA MET A 67 -18.87 0.55 1.23
C MET A 67 -19.23 0.00 2.61
N MET A 68 -20.12 -1.00 2.67
CA MET A 68 -20.48 -1.68 3.92
C MET A 68 -19.29 -2.40 4.58
N ARG A 69 -18.24 -2.69 3.81
CA ARG A 69 -16.97 -3.21 4.32
C ARG A 69 -15.99 -2.04 4.48
N PRO A 70 -15.85 -1.46 5.69
CA PRO A 70 -14.92 -0.36 5.88
C PRO A 70 -13.49 -0.83 5.58
N PHE A 71 -12.63 0.09 5.17
CA PHE A 71 -11.19 -0.16 4.93
C PHE A 71 -10.87 -1.19 3.85
N TYR A 72 -11.80 -1.47 2.94
CA TYR A 72 -11.59 -2.43 1.83
C TYR A 72 -10.32 -2.13 1.01
N ASP A 73 -9.97 -0.86 0.86
CA ASP A 73 -8.76 -0.40 0.17
C ASP A 73 -7.46 -1.02 0.73
N PHE A 74 -7.38 -1.29 2.03
CA PHE A 74 -6.16 -1.82 2.67
C PHE A 74 -5.78 -3.21 2.16
N GLN A 75 -6.76 -3.99 1.73
CA GLN A 75 -6.55 -5.36 1.26
C GLN A 75 -5.66 -5.40 0.00
N TYR A 76 -5.69 -4.35 -0.83
CA TYR A 76 -4.86 -4.25 -2.02
C TYR A 76 -3.38 -4.06 -1.65
N THR A 77 -3.07 -3.08 -0.80
CA THR A 77 -1.70 -2.86 -0.30
C THR A 77 -1.16 -4.11 0.42
N PHE A 78 -1.97 -4.71 1.30
CA PHE A 78 -1.61 -5.93 2.02
C PHE A 78 -1.26 -7.06 1.05
N GLY A 79 -2.18 -7.40 0.13
CA GLY A 79 -1.97 -8.47 -0.84
C GLY A 79 -0.79 -8.19 -1.77
N PHE A 80 -0.60 -6.94 -2.18
CA PHE A 80 0.54 -6.51 -2.99
C PHE A 80 1.87 -6.78 -2.26
N LEU A 81 2.02 -6.35 -1.01
CA LEU A 81 3.24 -6.54 -0.23
C LEU A 81 3.51 -8.02 0.09
N VAL A 82 2.49 -8.78 0.52
CA VAL A 82 2.62 -10.24 0.74
C VAL A 82 3.03 -10.94 -0.55
N SER A 83 2.48 -10.54 -1.71
CA SER A 83 2.89 -11.13 -3.00
C SER A 83 4.37 -10.94 -3.30
N ARG A 84 5.00 -9.85 -2.83
CA ARG A 84 6.44 -9.62 -3.03
C ARG A 84 7.26 -10.62 -2.22
N GLN A 85 6.87 -10.88 -0.98
CA GLN A 85 7.50 -11.85 -0.10
C GLN A 85 7.35 -13.28 -0.65
N LEU A 86 6.15 -13.65 -1.12
CA LEU A 86 5.91 -14.95 -1.76
C LEU A 86 6.74 -15.13 -3.04
N LEU A 87 6.85 -14.09 -3.87
CA LEU A 87 7.68 -14.15 -5.09
C LEU A 87 9.17 -14.30 -4.76
N ALA A 88 9.67 -13.63 -3.71
CA ALA A 88 11.04 -13.80 -3.25
C ALA A 88 11.27 -15.23 -2.76
N GLN A 89 10.37 -15.76 -1.93
CA GLN A 89 10.44 -17.13 -1.44
C GLN A 89 10.41 -18.17 -2.58
N LEU A 90 9.58 -17.96 -3.60
CA LEU A 90 9.51 -18.81 -4.79
C LEU A 90 10.83 -18.79 -5.57
N ALA A 91 11.44 -17.62 -5.71
CA ALA A 91 12.72 -17.48 -6.40
C ALA A 91 13.87 -18.15 -5.64
N GLU A 92 13.86 -18.11 -4.31
CA GLU A 92 14.86 -18.75 -3.45
C GLU A 92 14.69 -20.28 -3.36
N SER A 93 13.45 -20.77 -3.22
CA SER A 93 13.19 -22.21 -3.07
C SER A 93 13.27 -22.97 -4.40
N GLY A 94 12.91 -22.33 -5.51
CA GLY A 94 12.71 -22.98 -6.81
C GLY A 94 11.50 -23.93 -6.85
N ASP A 95 10.67 -23.97 -5.81
CA ASP A 95 9.51 -24.86 -5.70
C ASP A 95 8.28 -24.26 -6.41
N GLY A 96 8.00 -24.74 -7.63
CA GLY A 96 6.84 -24.33 -8.42
C GLY A 96 5.48 -24.62 -7.78
N THR A 97 5.41 -25.47 -6.75
CA THR A 97 4.16 -25.81 -6.05
C THR A 97 3.86 -24.87 -4.87
N LEU A 98 4.85 -24.09 -4.42
CA LEU A 98 4.73 -23.18 -3.28
C LEU A 98 3.53 -22.24 -3.41
N TYR A 99 3.34 -21.67 -4.61
CA TYR A 99 2.24 -20.75 -4.88
C TYR A 99 0.88 -21.42 -4.66
N GLU A 100 0.66 -22.60 -5.24
CA GLU A 100 -0.60 -23.33 -5.10
C GLU A 100 -0.90 -23.69 -3.64
N HIS A 101 0.07 -24.28 -2.94
CA HIS A 101 -0.09 -24.65 -1.54
C HIS A 101 -0.36 -23.45 -0.63
N PHE A 102 0.30 -22.31 -0.89
CA PHE A 102 0.08 -21.06 -0.16
C PHE A 102 -1.39 -20.60 -0.27
N PHE A 103 -1.95 -20.56 -1.48
CA PHE A 103 -3.34 -20.14 -1.69
C PHE A 103 -4.37 -21.15 -1.18
N LEU A 104 -4.10 -22.45 -1.30
CA LEU A 104 -4.96 -23.48 -0.72
C LEU A 104 -5.02 -23.36 0.81
N ALA A 105 -3.89 -23.07 1.46
CA ALA A 105 -3.83 -22.85 2.90
C ALA A 105 -4.67 -21.64 3.34
N LEU A 106 -4.62 -20.52 2.60
CA LEU A 106 -5.42 -19.32 2.90
C LEU A 106 -6.94 -19.55 2.87
N ALA A 107 -7.42 -20.62 2.24
CA ALA A 107 -8.85 -20.95 2.22
C ALA A 107 -9.39 -21.40 3.58
N HIS A 108 -8.52 -21.87 4.47
CA HIS A 108 -8.94 -22.49 5.74
C HIS A 108 -8.05 -22.15 6.95
N GLN A 109 -6.93 -21.46 6.74
CA GLN A 109 -6.00 -21.04 7.79
C GLN A 109 -5.90 -19.51 7.87
N PRO A 110 -5.64 -18.95 9.08
CA PRO A 110 -5.39 -17.53 9.23
C PRO A 110 -4.09 -17.11 8.56
N TRP A 111 -4.02 -15.85 8.12
CA TRP A 111 -2.86 -15.28 7.42
C TRP A 111 -1.55 -15.44 8.18
N GLU A 112 -1.60 -15.30 9.51
CA GLU A 112 -0.42 -15.41 10.36
C GLU A 112 0.19 -16.81 10.34
N GLU A 113 -0.66 -17.85 10.33
CA GLU A 113 -0.22 -19.24 10.26
C GLU A 113 0.35 -19.55 8.86
N VAL A 114 -0.35 -19.14 7.80
CA VAL A 114 0.11 -19.36 6.43
C VAL A 114 1.44 -18.66 6.16
N CYS A 115 1.57 -17.39 6.52
CA CYS A 115 2.82 -16.67 6.32
C CYS A 115 3.97 -17.23 7.17
N SER A 116 3.70 -17.67 8.40
CA SER A 116 4.69 -18.36 9.23
C SER A 116 5.14 -19.68 8.58
N GLN A 117 4.19 -20.50 8.12
CA GLN A 117 4.48 -21.81 7.52
C GLN A 117 5.26 -21.70 6.21
N TYR A 118 4.83 -20.83 5.30
CA TYR A 118 5.32 -20.82 3.93
C TYR A 118 6.38 -19.75 3.65
N LEU A 119 6.36 -18.63 4.39
CA LEU A 119 7.32 -17.55 4.23
C LEU A 119 8.33 -17.50 5.39
N GLN A 120 8.13 -18.31 6.44
CA GLN A 120 8.96 -18.32 7.66
C GLN A 120 9.07 -16.94 8.32
N LYS A 121 7.99 -16.15 8.21
CA LYS A 121 7.95 -14.76 8.66
C LYS A 121 6.65 -14.46 9.41
N ASP A 122 6.74 -13.57 10.39
CA ASP A 122 5.59 -13.06 11.15
C ASP A 122 5.09 -11.74 10.53
N ILE A 123 3.85 -11.76 10.03
CA ILE A 123 3.22 -10.56 9.45
C ILE A 123 2.86 -9.49 10.50
N ARG A 124 2.93 -9.81 11.79
CA ARG A 124 2.78 -8.81 12.87
C ARG A 124 4.08 -8.05 13.13
N SER A 125 5.21 -8.53 12.60
CA SER A 125 6.50 -7.85 12.73
C SER A 125 6.63 -6.70 11.73
N PRO A 126 7.06 -5.50 12.16
CA PRO A 126 7.42 -4.41 11.24
C PRO A 126 8.45 -4.82 10.18
N SER A 127 9.40 -5.70 10.53
CA SER A 127 10.47 -6.13 9.63
C SER A 127 9.95 -6.85 8.39
N PHE A 128 8.84 -7.60 8.50
CA PHE A 128 8.19 -8.25 7.35
C PHE A 128 7.75 -7.22 6.30
N TRP A 129 7.16 -6.11 6.78
CA TRP A 129 6.64 -5.06 5.92
C TRP A 129 7.74 -4.20 5.31
N GLU A 130 8.78 -3.89 6.09
CA GLU A 130 9.97 -3.17 5.62
C GLU A 130 10.63 -3.94 4.47
N GLU A 131 10.87 -5.23 4.65
CA GLU A 131 11.44 -6.08 3.61
C GLU A 131 10.52 -6.19 2.38
N ALA A 132 9.21 -6.33 2.58
CA ALA A 132 8.25 -6.37 1.47
C ALA A 132 8.27 -5.06 0.64
N ILE A 133 8.43 -3.90 1.29
CA ILE A 133 8.57 -2.60 0.63
C ILE A 133 9.90 -2.51 -0.13
N VAL A 134 11.00 -2.99 0.45
CA VAL A 134 12.30 -3.08 -0.22
C VAL A 134 12.18 -3.92 -1.49
N LEU A 135 11.57 -5.10 -1.41
CA LEU A 135 11.32 -5.96 -2.57
C LEU A 135 10.40 -5.29 -3.60
N ALA A 136 9.35 -4.59 -3.16
CA ALA A 136 8.43 -3.88 -4.05
C ALA A 136 9.11 -2.75 -4.84
N THR A 137 10.02 -2.02 -4.20
CA THR A 137 10.70 -0.84 -4.76
C THR A 137 11.97 -1.18 -5.53
N GLU A 138 12.38 -2.44 -5.55
CA GLU A 138 13.56 -2.91 -6.28
C GLU A 138 13.58 -2.48 -7.78
N PRO A 139 12.47 -2.54 -8.55
CA PRO A 139 12.48 -2.01 -9.92
C PRO A 139 12.77 -0.51 -10.01
N LEU A 140 12.34 0.28 -9.03
CA LEU A 140 12.62 1.72 -8.97
C LEU A 140 14.11 1.96 -8.69
N ARG A 141 14.68 1.25 -7.71
CA ARG A 141 16.11 1.34 -7.37
C ARG A 141 17.01 1.02 -8.57
N ARG A 142 16.64 0.02 -9.38
CA ARG A 142 17.35 -0.28 -10.64
C ARG A 142 17.25 0.83 -11.69
N LEU A 143 16.10 1.52 -11.77
CA LEU A 143 15.93 2.63 -12.69
C LEU A 143 16.74 3.85 -12.25
N GLU A 144 16.78 4.15 -10.96
CA GLU A 144 17.57 5.24 -10.39
C GLU A 144 19.08 5.01 -10.58
N ALA A 145 19.54 3.76 -10.48
CA ALA A 145 20.93 3.40 -10.76
C ALA A 145 21.29 3.40 -12.26
N SER A 146 20.33 3.62 -13.17
CA SER A 146 20.57 3.57 -14.61
C SER A 146 21.28 4.84 -15.10
N PRO A 147 22.52 4.74 -15.61
CA PRO A 147 23.26 5.91 -16.10
C PRO A 147 22.53 6.63 -17.24
N ARG A 148 21.78 5.88 -18.06
CA ARG A 148 21.01 6.41 -19.19
C ARG A 148 19.83 7.27 -18.73
N LEU A 149 19.15 6.90 -17.65
CA LEU A 149 18.02 7.66 -17.12
C LEU A 149 18.49 8.87 -16.30
N LEU A 150 19.56 8.72 -15.52
CA LEU A 150 20.19 9.84 -14.82
C LEU A 150 20.60 10.95 -15.79
N ALA A 151 21.25 10.58 -16.91
CA ALA A 151 21.59 11.53 -17.96
C ALA A 151 20.36 12.18 -18.62
N TYR A 152 19.24 11.45 -18.77
CA TYR A 152 18.01 12.01 -19.32
C TYR A 152 17.42 13.10 -18.41
N PHE A 153 17.31 12.84 -17.10
CA PHE A 153 16.73 13.79 -16.15
C PHE A 153 17.64 14.98 -15.85
N GLN A 154 18.97 14.80 -15.87
CA GLN A 154 19.94 15.88 -15.69
C GLN A 154 19.98 16.87 -16.87
N ASN A 155 19.58 16.45 -18.08
CA ASN A 155 19.56 17.30 -19.27
C ASN A 155 18.18 17.96 -19.54
N GLN A 156 17.23 17.80 -18.63
CA GLN A 156 15.86 18.33 -18.73
C GLN A 156 15.52 19.33 -17.60
N LEU A 157 16.47 19.60 -16.71
CA LEU A 157 16.44 20.63 -15.65
C LEU A 157 17.51 21.68 -15.94
#